data_AF-A0A9D2QDT4-F1
#
_entry.id   AF-A0A9D2QDT4-F1
#
_cell.length_a   1.000
_cell.length_b   1.000
_cell.length_c   1.000
_cell.angle_alpha   90.00
_cell.angle_beta   90.00
_cell.angle_gamma   90.00
#
_symmetry.space_group_name_H-M   'P 1'
#
loop_
_entity.id
_entity.type
_entity.pdbx_description
1 polymer ?
#
loop_
_entity_poly.entity_id
_entity_poly.type
_entity_poly.pdbx_seq_one_letter_code
_entity_poly.pdbx_strand_id
1 'polypeptide(L)'
;MELFSDLLSVTLAGLLLGAGLPILFAIGIKLTAPAHADGAAEGQTSGQISPLRRGAAGLIFLVIILAVIIGLLWITQGRLYEAFGWDLFGTGGTSGH
;
A
#
# COMPACT_ATOMS: atom_id res chain seq x y z
N MET A 1 -8.35 -15.60 30.07
CA MET A 1 -7.68 -15.86 28.78
C MET A 1 -8.27 -15.01 27.65
N GLU A 2 -9.55 -14.64 27.72
CA GLU A 2 -10.25 -13.75 26.75
C GLU A 2 -9.55 -12.40 26.48
N LEU A 3 -9.18 -11.66 27.53
CA LEU A 3 -8.59 -10.31 27.40
C LEU A 3 -7.34 -10.29 26.51
N PHE A 4 -6.47 -11.30 26.64
CA PHE A 4 -5.24 -11.39 25.86
C PHE A 4 -5.54 -11.63 24.37
N SER A 5 -6.57 -12.44 24.07
CA SER A 5 -7.03 -12.70 22.70
C SER A 5 -7.55 -11.42 22.06
N ASP A 6 -8.38 -10.64 22.78
CA ASP A 6 -8.95 -9.40 22.29
C ASP A 6 -7.86 -8.33 22.03
N LEU A 7 -6.91 -8.21 22.95
CA LEU A 7 -5.77 -7.30 22.82
C LEU A 7 -4.92 -7.64 21.59
N LEU A 8 -4.66 -8.93 21.37
CA LEU A 8 -3.91 -9.41 20.21
C LEU A 8 -4.68 -9.12 18.91
N SER A 9 -5.99 -9.37 18.89
CA SER A 9 -6.86 -9.11 17.74
C SER A 9 -6.86 -7.63 17.32
N VAL A 10 -7.08 -6.72 18.28
CA VAL A 10 -7.08 -5.27 17.99
C VAL A 10 -5.69 -4.78 17.62
N THR A 11 -4.65 -5.30 18.26
CA THR A 11 -3.25 -4.95 17.91
C THR A 11 -2.92 -5.37 16.49
N LEU A 12 -3.30 -6.59 16.08
CA LEU A 12 -3.14 -7.06 14.71
C LEU A 12 -3.96 -6.21 13.75
N ALA A 13 -5.23 -5.94 14.06
CA ALA A 13 -6.09 -5.12 13.22
C ALA A 13 -5.49 -3.72 13.04
N GLY A 14 -5.04 -3.07 14.11
CA GLY A 14 -4.40 -1.76 14.07
C GLY A 14 -3.06 -1.76 13.33
N LEU A 15 -2.26 -2.82 13.47
CA LEU A 15 -1.01 -2.96 12.74
C LEU A 15 -1.25 -3.18 11.24
N LEU A 16 -2.26 -3.98 10.87
CA LEU A 16 -2.62 -4.21 9.47
C LEU A 16 -3.22 -2.96 8.83
N LEU A 17 -4.17 -2.29 9.50
CA LEU A 17 -4.80 -1.07 8.98
C LEU A 17 -3.83 0.12 8.95
N GLY A 18 -3.00 0.27 9.98
CA GLY A 18 -2.09 1.40 10.12
C GLY A 18 -0.76 1.21 9.38
N ALA A 19 -0.12 0.06 9.58
CA ALA A 19 1.22 -0.23 9.06
C ALA A 19 1.24 -1.12 7.81
N GLY A 20 0.10 -1.63 7.34
CA GLY A 20 0.04 -2.47 6.14
C GLY A 20 0.65 -1.81 4.90
N LEU A 21 0.29 -0.56 4.62
CA LEU A 21 0.84 0.19 3.50
C LEU A 21 2.35 0.52 3.66
N PRO A 22 2.82 1.00 4.84
CA PRO A 22 4.25 1.11 5.14
C PRO A 22 5.05 -0.18 4.93
N ILE A 23 4.51 -1.34 5.32
CA ILE A 23 5.16 -2.65 5.15
C ILE A 23 5.32 -2.98 3.66
N LEU A 24 4.26 -2.81 2.86
CA LEU A 24 4.32 -3.04 1.41
C LEU A 24 5.36 -2.13 0.75
N PHE A 25 5.39 -0.86 1.15
CA PHE A 25 6.40 0.10 0.66
C PHE A 25 7.82 -0.35 0.98
N ALA A 26 8.08 -0.75 2.23
CA ALA A 26 9.40 -1.25 2.65
C ALA A 26 9.82 -2.50 1.87
N ILE A 27 8.89 -3.41 1.58
CA ILE A 27 9.15 -4.59 0.74
C ILE A 27 9.52 -4.15 -0.69
N GLY A 28 8.77 -3.24 -1.29
CA GLY A 28 9.06 -2.72 -2.64
C GLY A 28 10.45 -2.07 -2.74
N ILE A 29 10.84 -1.28 -1.73
CA ILE A 29 12.18 -0.69 -1.64
C ILE A 29 13.25 -1.77 -1.46
N LYS A 30 13.03 -2.77 -0.59
CA LYS A 30 13.97 -3.89 -0.40
C LYS A 30 14.19 -4.69 -1.69
N LEU A 31 13.16 -4.89 -2.51
CA LEU A 31 13.30 -5.56 -3.81
C LEU A 31 14.12 -4.74 -4.82
N THR A 32 14.09 -3.42 -4.69
CA THR A 32 14.81 -2.47 -5.54
C THR A 32 16.24 -2.22 -5.03
N ALA A 33 16.52 -2.56 -3.77
CA ALA A 33 17.85 -2.40 -3.20
C ALA A 33 18.86 -3.30 -3.96
N PRO A 34 19.97 -2.73 -4.46
CA PRO A 34 21.09 -3.52 -4.94
C PRO A 34 21.55 -4.44 -3.81
N ALA A 35 21.83 -5.71 -4.11
CA ALA A 35 22.54 -6.54 -3.16
C ALA A 35 23.89 -5.85 -2.94
N HIS A 36 24.14 -5.37 -1.72
CA HIS A 36 25.50 -5.04 -1.34
C HIS A 36 26.23 -6.37 -1.41
N ALA A 37 27.07 -6.54 -2.42
CA ALA A 37 27.97 -7.68 -2.45
C ALA A 37 28.92 -7.46 -1.28
N ASP A 38 28.69 -8.17 -0.18
CA ASP A 38 29.66 -8.32 0.90
C ASP A 38 30.96 -8.82 0.27
N GLY A 39 31.88 -7.90 -0.05
CA GLY A 39 33.14 -8.18 -0.74
C GLY A 39 33.35 -7.58 -2.14
N ALA A 40 32.47 -6.71 -2.67
CA ALA A 40 32.80 -5.97 -3.89
C ALA A 40 33.92 -4.95 -3.62
N ALA A 41 35.08 -5.17 -4.24
CA ALA A 41 36.19 -4.22 -4.19
C ALA A 41 35.75 -2.85 -4.70
N GLU A 42 36.27 -1.79 -4.08
CA GLU A 42 36.04 -0.39 -4.48
C GLU A 42 36.25 -0.25 -6.00
N GLY A 43 35.16 0.00 -6.74
CA GLY A 43 35.18 0.18 -8.19
C GLY A 43 34.41 -0.87 -9.02
N GLN A 44 33.92 -1.95 -8.43
CA GLN A 44 33.01 -2.86 -9.14
C GLN A 44 31.60 -2.28 -9.17
N THR A 45 31.15 -1.93 -10.38
CA THR A 45 29.83 -1.40 -10.71
C THR A 45 28.75 -2.12 -9.90
N SER A 46 28.04 -1.35 -9.06
CA SER A 46 26.88 -1.77 -8.28
C SER A 46 26.03 -2.74 -9.09
N GLY A 47 25.90 -3.98 -8.59
CA GLY A 47 25.25 -5.08 -9.30
C GLY A 47 23.91 -4.63 -9.90
N GLN A 48 23.81 -4.74 -11.23
CA GLN A 48 22.63 -4.37 -11.99
C GLN A 48 21.37 -5.02 -11.38
N ILE A 49 20.38 -4.20 -11.01
CA ILE A 49 19.09 -4.72 -10.53
C ILE A 49 18.47 -5.53 -11.66
N SER A 50 18.17 -6.81 -11.40
CA SER A 50 17.55 -7.65 -12.42
C SER A 50 16.22 -7.06 -12.88
N PRO A 51 15.90 -7.09 -14.19
CA PRO A 51 14.65 -6.53 -14.71
C PRO A 51 13.41 -7.15 -14.05
N LEU A 52 13.52 -8.43 -13.63
CA LEU A 52 12.48 -9.13 -12.89
C LEU A 52 12.21 -8.53 -11.50
N ARG A 53 13.27 -8.20 -10.74
CA ARG A 53 13.13 -7.53 -9.43
C ARG A 53 12.49 -6.15 -9.56
N ARG A 54 12.88 -5.41 -10.61
CA ARG A 54 12.30 -4.10 -10.90
C ARG A 54 10.82 -4.20 -11.27
N GLY A 55 10.44 -5.21 -12.06
CA GLY A 55 9.04 -5.50 -12.38
C GLY A 55 8.21 -5.86 -11.15
N ALA A 56 8.74 -6.74 -10.28
CA ALA A 56 8.07 -7.12 -9.04
C ALA A 56 7.88 -5.94 -8.07
N ALA A 57 8.91 -5.09 -7.90
CA ALA A 57 8.79 -3.87 -7.12
C ALA A 57 7.73 -2.92 -7.72
N GLY A 58 7.74 -2.74 -9.04
CA GLY A 58 6.74 -1.92 -9.74
C GLY A 58 5.31 -2.40 -9.50
N LEU A 59 5.07 -3.71 -9.48
CA LEU A 59 3.75 -4.28 -9.19
C LEU A 59 3.31 -3.98 -7.75
N ILE A 60 4.21 -4.08 -6.76
CA ILE A 60 3.91 -3.73 -5.36
C ILE A 60 3.55 -2.25 -5.24
N PHE A 61 4.31 -1.37 -5.90
CA PHE A 61 4.01 0.06 -5.93
C PHE A 61 2.67 0.36 -6.60
N LEU A 62 2.33 -0.34 -7.67
CA LEU A 62 1.03 -0.19 -8.33
C LEU A 62 -0.12 -0.57 -7.38
N VAL A 63 0.01 -1.67 -6.64
CA VAL A 63 -0.98 -2.08 -5.64
C VAL A 63 -1.13 -1.02 -4.54
N ILE A 64 -0.03 -0.45 -4.06
CA ILE A 64 -0.03 0.65 -3.07
C ILE A 64 -0.82 1.85 -3.61
N ILE A 65 -0.53 2.29 -4.84
CA ILE A 65 -1.21 3.42 -5.47
C ILE A 65 -2.71 3.16 -5.60
N LEU A 66 -3.11 1.97 -6.08
CA LEU A 66 -4.52 1.60 -6.20
C LEU A 66 -5.22 1.58 -4.83
N ALA A 67 -4.59 1.00 -3.81
CA ALA A 67 -5.14 0.97 -2.46
C ALA A 67 -5.35 2.38 -1.88
N VAL A 68 -4.39 3.29 -2.08
CA VAL A 68 -4.50 4.69 -1.65
C VAL A 68 -5.63 5.39 -2.40
N ILE A 69 -5.69 5.26 -3.73
CA ILE A 69 -6.75 5.89 -4.53
C ILE A 69 -8.13 5.40 -4.09
N ILE A 70 -8.31 4.09 -3.95
CA ILE A 70 -9.58 3.49 -3.51
C ILE A 70 -9.94 3.99 -2.10
N GLY A 71 -8.98 3.98 -1.17
CA GLY A 71 -9.20 4.47 0.20
C GLY A 71 -9.57 5.95 0.25
N LEU A 72 -8.90 6.79 -0.54
CA LEU A 72 -9.22 8.21 -0.64
C LEU A 72 -10.59 8.45 -1.26
N LEU A 73 -10.90 7.77 -2.38
CA LEU A 73 -12.21 7.85 -3.02
C LEU A 73 -13.31 7.40 -2.05
N TRP A 74 -13.08 6.34 -1.26
CA TRP A 74 -14.01 5.88 -0.24
C TRP A 74 -14.20 6.92 0.88
N ILE A 75 -13.14 7.51 1.41
CA ILE A 75 -13.24 8.54 2.47
C ILE A 75 -13.93 9.80 1.94
N THR A 76 -13.67 10.16 0.68
CA THR A 76 -14.15 11.41 0.07
C THR A 76 -15.44 11.25 -0.73
N GLN A 77 -16.07 10.06 -0.76
CA GLN A 77 -17.25 9.75 -1.57
C GLN A 77 -18.38 10.81 -1.45
N GLY A 78 -18.69 11.26 -0.23
CA GLY A 78 -19.72 12.29 -0.01
C GLY A 78 -19.32 13.66 -0.56
N ARG A 79 -18.03 14.03 -0.44
CA ARG A 79 -17.50 15.29 -0.99
C ARG A 79 -17.40 15.25 -2.51
N LEU A 80 -17.10 14.09 -3.09
CA LEU A 80 -17.06 13.90 -4.55
C LEU A 80 -18.45 14.09 -5.16
N TYR A 81 -19.48 13.57 -4.50
CA TYR A 81 -20.86 13.77 -4.91
C TYR A 81 -21.26 15.26 -4.87
N GLU A 82 -20.96 15.96 -3.76
CA GLU A 82 -21.30 17.38 -3.61
C GLU A 82 -20.48 18.32 -4.51
N ALA A 83 -19.17 18.08 -4.67
CA ALA A 83 -18.27 18.97 -5.39
C ALA A 83 -18.18 18.70 -6.89
N PHE A 84 -18.36 17.44 -7.31
CA PHE A 84 -18.19 17.01 -8.71
C PHE A 84 -19.43 16.34 -9.31
N GLY A 85 -20.46 16.02 -8.52
CA GLY A 85 -21.66 15.32 -9.00
C GLY A 85 -21.40 13.87 -9.42
N TRP A 86 -20.24 13.30 -9.08
CA TRP A 86 -19.86 11.94 -9.48
C TRP A 86 -20.16 10.95 -8.35
N ASP A 87 -21.13 10.06 -8.59
CA ASP A 87 -21.42 8.92 -7.72
C ASP A 87 -20.61 7.67 -8.14
N LEU A 88 -19.32 7.60 -7.75
CA LEU A 88 -18.45 6.44 -8.06
C LEU A 88 -18.87 5.15 -7.34
N PHE A 89 -19.60 5.25 -6.23
CA PHE A 89 -19.91 4.10 -5.35
C PHE A 89 -21.41 3.81 -5.22
N GLY A 90 -22.27 4.51 -5.97
CA GLY A 90 -23.73 4.29 -5.97
C GLY A 90 -24.44 4.80 -4.71
N THR A 91 -23.80 5.69 -3.96
CA THR A 91 -24.24 6.21 -2.66
C THR A 91 -25.09 7.48 -2.75
N GLY A 92 -25.13 8.14 -3.92
CA GLY A 92 -25.87 9.38 -4.17
C GLY A 92 -27.28 9.19 -4.75
N GLY A 93 -27.63 7.97 -5.21
CA GLY A 93 -28.87 7.70 -5.94
C GLY A 93 -30.01 6.99 -5.18
N THR A 94 -29.81 6.53 -3.94
CA THR A 94 -30.86 5.86 -3.12
C THR A 94 -31.43 6.78 -2.02
N SER A 95 -31.46 8.08 -2.26
CA SER A 95 -32.27 9.04 -1.50
C SER A 95 -33.31 9.67 -2.43
N GLY A 96 -34.07 8.81 -3.10
CA GLY A 96 -35.38 9.17 -3.62
C GLY A 96 -36.41 9.05 -2.50
N HIS A 97 -36.93 10.20 -2.07
CA HIS A 97 -38.00 10.46 -1.07
C HIS A 97 -37.56 10.64 0.38
#